data_AF-A0A3E1YBD4-F1
#
_entry.id   AF-A0A3E1YBD4-F1
#
_cell.length_a   1.000
_cell.length_b   1.000
_cell.length_c   1.000
_cell.angle_alpha   90.00
_cell.angle_beta   90.00
_cell.angle_gamma   90.00
#
_symmetry.space_group_name_H-M   'P 1'
#
loop_
_entity.id
_entity.type
_entity.pdbx_description
1 polymer ?
#
loop_
_entity_poly.entity_id
_entity_poly.type
_entity_poly.pdbx_seq_one_letter_code
_entity_poly.pdbx_strand_id
1 'polypeptide(L)'
;MHFDKQSFINDWHSRFGEERFCFTEETLSGFNLPSVESDFLKEMGLPRAIAPFLFFAGDRNDQNASLRIDYLHTILPTVSYHGKSIVIGSDGVGSFVVLDPTKEFAVILLENDVVYKPIYMNSSLWQMARCLLTYCDFIKTINRENGDDAWMDYYCNNEQLASINEALAAIDPTCVEKGFWKQELDLFRNNIN
;
A
#
# COMPACT_ATOMS: atom_id res chain seq x y z
N MET A 1 11.36 14.24 -13.14
CA MET A 1 11.08 14.91 -11.86
C MET A 1 12.08 14.37 -10.84
N HIS A 2 12.92 15.20 -10.24
CA HIS A 2 13.86 14.73 -9.22
C HIS A 2 13.06 14.39 -7.96
N PHE A 3 13.17 13.16 -7.47
CA PHE A 3 12.57 12.80 -6.18
C PHE A 3 13.30 13.57 -5.08
N ASP A 4 12.57 14.42 -4.35
CA ASP A 4 13.07 15.04 -3.13
C ASP A 4 12.66 14.16 -1.94
N LYS A 5 13.62 13.35 -1.49
CA LYS A 5 13.45 12.44 -0.36
C LYS A 5 13.08 13.21 0.91
N GLN A 6 13.65 14.39 1.16
CA GLN A 6 13.41 15.13 2.39
C GLN A 6 11.99 15.72 2.40
N SER A 7 11.54 16.27 1.27
CA SER A 7 10.16 16.74 1.14
C SER A 7 9.15 15.61 1.35
N PHE A 8 9.42 14.43 0.79
CA PHE A 8 8.56 13.26 1.02
C PHE A 8 8.53 12.84 2.50
N ILE A 9 9.69 12.76 3.15
CA ILE A 9 9.77 12.38 4.58
C ILE A 9 8.94 13.35 5.42
N ASN A 10 9.07 14.65 5.16
CA ASN A 10 8.32 15.67 5.88
C ASN A 10 6.81 15.51 5.67
N ASP A 11 6.34 15.25 4.44
CA ASP A 11 4.91 15.06 4.16
C ASP A 11 4.37 13.77 4.80
N TRP A 12 5.12 12.67 4.68
CA TRP A 12 4.78 11.40 5.32
C TRP A 12 4.64 11.52 6.84
N HIS A 13 5.62 12.18 7.48
CA HIS A 13 5.59 12.42 8.92
C HIS A 13 4.46 13.39 9.30
N SER A 14 4.23 14.44 8.51
CA SER A 14 3.17 15.41 8.79
C SER A 14 1.77 14.81 8.72
N ARG A 15 1.55 13.82 7.84
CA ARG A 15 0.23 13.21 7.66
C ARG A 15 -0.07 12.11 8.64
N PHE A 16 0.91 11.27 8.95
CA PHE A 16 0.68 10.07 9.74
C PHE A 16 1.31 10.13 11.13
N GLY A 17 2.30 11.00 11.39
CA GLY A 17 2.82 11.28 12.73
C GLY A 17 3.03 10.03 13.60
N GLU A 18 2.24 9.95 14.68
CA GLU A 18 2.19 8.85 15.67
C GLU A 18 1.32 7.65 15.25
N GLU A 19 0.50 7.78 14.20
CA GLU A 19 -0.27 6.67 13.61
C GLU A 19 0.59 5.76 12.72
N ARG A 20 1.86 6.11 12.53
CA ARG A 20 2.85 5.24 11.88
C ARG A 20 3.33 4.20 12.88
N PHE A 21 3.33 2.95 12.45
CA PHE A 21 3.93 1.85 13.16
C PHE A 21 5.33 1.58 12.59
N CYS A 22 6.35 1.83 13.41
CA CYS A 22 7.74 1.52 13.11
C CYS A 22 8.12 0.19 13.73
N PHE A 23 8.86 -0.63 12.99
CA PHE A 23 9.32 -1.93 13.44
C PHE A 23 10.68 -1.82 14.15
N THR A 24 10.89 -2.63 15.19
CA THR A 24 12.20 -2.68 15.88
C THR A 24 13.21 -3.48 15.06
N GLU A 25 14.51 -3.18 15.25
CA GLU A 25 15.60 -3.97 14.65
C GLU A 25 15.48 -5.46 15.03
N GLU A 26 15.15 -5.76 16.29
CA GLU A 26 14.92 -7.13 16.75
C GLU A 26 13.82 -7.83 15.94
N THR A 27 12.69 -7.15 15.73
CA THR A 27 11.58 -7.68 14.90
C THR A 27 12.05 -7.95 13.48
N LEU A 28 12.74 -6.99 12.86
CA LEU A 28 13.16 -7.10 11.47
C LEU A 28 14.31 -8.08 11.24
N SER A 29 15.15 -8.33 12.25
CA SER A 29 16.30 -9.24 12.16
C SER A 29 15.93 -10.69 11.84
N GLY A 30 14.69 -11.10 12.11
CA GLY A 30 14.15 -12.41 11.73
C GLY A 30 13.84 -12.53 10.23
N PHE A 31 13.89 -11.41 9.49
CA PHE A 31 13.57 -11.33 8.08
C PHE A 31 14.82 -10.99 7.26
N ASN A 32 15.02 -11.70 6.15
CA ASN A 32 16.13 -11.42 5.23
C ASN A 32 15.84 -10.21 4.32
N LEU A 33 15.39 -9.10 4.91
CA LEU A 33 15.07 -7.86 4.19
C LEU A 33 16.37 -7.18 3.74
N PRO A 34 16.42 -6.57 2.55
CA PRO A 34 17.50 -5.66 2.19
C PRO A 34 17.44 -4.41 3.07
N SER A 35 18.59 -3.72 3.19
CA SER A 35 18.70 -2.57 4.10
C SER A 35 17.72 -1.45 3.76
N VAL A 36 17.41 -1.24 2.47
CA VAL A 36 16.51 -0.17 2.01
C VAL A 36 15.08 -0.37 2.55
N GLU A 37 14.58 -1.61 2.54
CA GLU A 37 13.25 -1.97 3.04
C GLU A 37 13.24 -1.99 4.57
N SER A 38 14.29 -2.54 5.19
CA SER A 38 14.44 -2.55 6.65
C SER A 38 14.49 -1.14 7.23
N ASP A 39 15.30 -0.25 6.63
CA ASP A 39 15.42 1.14 7.07
C ASP A 39 14.11 1.91 6.85
N PHE A 40 13.38 1.65 5.77
CA PHE A 40 12.04 2.21 5.59
C PHE A 40 11.10 1.79 6.74
N LEU A 41 11.03 0.50 7.05
CA LEU A 41 10.14 -0.01 8.11
C LEU A 41 10.53 0.48 9.52
N LYS A 42 11.82 0.77 9.77
CA LYS A 42 12.31 1.34 11.03
C LYS A 42 12.05 2.83 11.16
N GLU A 43 12.41 3.59 10.13
CA GLU A 43 12.45 5.07 10.20
C GLU A 43 11.12 5.69 9.76
N MET A 44 10.57 5.19 8.66
CA MET A 44 9.34 5.70 8.06
C MET A 44 8.11 4.99 8.63
N GLY A 45 8.22 3.69 8.89
CA GLY A 45 7.10 2.85 9.32
C GLY A 45 5.96 2.81 8.30
N LEU A 46 4.86 2.17 8.67
CA LEU A 46 3.63 2.13 7.87
C LEU A 46 2.47 2.73 8.66
N PRO A 47 1.54 3.46 8.02
CA PRO A 47 0.35 3.96 8.72
C PRO A 47 -0.53 2.80 9.18
N ARG A 48 -1.22 2.94 10.31
CA ARG A 48 -2.17 1.92 10.79
C ARG A 48 -3.22 1.56 9.74
N ALA A 49 -3.86 2.57 9.18
CA ALA A 49 -4.83 2.43 8.10
C ALA A 49 -4.67 3.58 7.10
N ILE A 50 -4.96 3.32 5.82
CA ILE A 50 -4.84 4.30 4.74
C ILE A 50 -5.72 3.90 3.55
N ALA A 51 -6.21 4.88 2.79
CA ALA A 51 -6.95 4.60 1.58
C ALA A 51 -6.08 3.94 0.49
N PRO A 52 -6.64 3.06 -0.35
CA PRO A 52 -8.03 2.56 -0.31
C PRO A 52 -8.15 1.31 0.57
N PHE A 53 -8.69 1.47 1.78
CA PHE A 53 -8.97 0.39 2.74
C PHE A 53 -7.80 -0.54 3.07
N LEU A 54 -6.57 -0.02 3.13
CA LEU A 54 -5.38 -0.78 3.51
C LEU A 54 -5.07 -0.61 5.00
N PHE A 55 -4.66 -1.70 5.64
CA PHE A 55 -4.33 -1.75 7.07
C PHE A 55 -2.95 -2.40 7.26
N PHE A 56 -1.98 -1.67 7.83
CA PHE A 56 -0.62 -2.18 8.04
C PHE A 56 -0.26 -2.38 9.52
N ALA A 57 -0.96 -1.68 10.41
CA ALA A 57 -0.85 -1.91 11.85
C ALA A 57 -2.25 -1.83 12.46
N GLY A 58 -2.71 -2.95 13.04
CA GLY A 58 -4.08 -3.06 13.51
C GLY A 58 -4.40 -2.16 14.71
N ASP A 59 -5.69 -1.86 14.92
CA ASP A 59 -6.28 -1.88 16.26
C ASP A 59 -7.82 -1.97 16.26
N ARG A 60 -8.38 -2.58 17.31
CA ARG A 60 -9.67 -2.29 17.99
C ARG A 60 -10.01 -3.45 18.97
N ASN A 61 -9.55 -3.35 20.22
CA ASN A 61 -9.95 -4.15 21.41
C ASN A 61 -9.29 -5.52 21.72
N ASP A 62 -8.29 -6.02 20.99
CA ASP A 62 -7.71 -7.33 21.31
C ASP A 62 -6.26 -7.21 21.80
N GLN A 63 -6.03 -7.59 23.06
CA GLN A 63 -4.68 -7.64 23.67
C GLN A 63 -3.76 -8.70 23.02
N ASN A 64 -4.24 -9.46 22.03
CA ASN A 64 -3.48 -10.49 21.32
C ASN A 64 -3.39 -10.37 19.78
N ALA A 65 -3.90 -9.31 19.13
CA ALA A 65 -3.95 -9.24 17.66
C ALA A 65 -3.28 -7.98 17.09
N SER A 66 -1.96 -7.86 17.22
CA SER A 66 -1.18 -7.07 16.28
C SER A 66 -1.05 -7.88 15.00
N LEU A 67 -1.32 -7.29 13.82
CA LEU A 67 -0.80 -7.86 12.58
C LEU A 67 0.73 -7.84 12.72
N ARG A 68 1.32 -8.96 13.11
CA ARG A 68 2.76 -9.09 13.27
C ARG A 68 3.31 -9.32 11.88
N ILE A 69 4.31 -8.53 11.51
CA ILE A 69 5.14 -8.89 10.37
C ILE A 69 5.61 -10.32 10.59
N ASP A 70 5.30 -11.19 9.63
CA ASP A 70 5.60 -12.61 9.70
C ASP A 70 5.72 -13.15 8.28
N TYR A 71 6.30 -14.33 8.14
CA TYR A 71 6.30 -15.02 6.88
C TYR A 71 4.90 -15.54 6.55
N LEU A 72 4.56 -15.49 5.27
CA LEU A 72 3.28 -15.94 4.75
C LEU A 72 2.98 -17.38 5.14
N HIS A 73 3.96 -18.28 5.15
CA HIS A 73 3.76 -19.68 5.54
C HIS A 73 3.38 -19.87 7.02
N THR A 74 3.69 -18.90 7.90
CA THR A 74 3.25 -18.93 9.30
C THR A 74 1.76 -18.62 9.41
N ILE A 75 1.28 -17.69 8.58
CA ILE A 75 -0.11 -17.20 8.60
C ILE A 75 -1.02 -18.10 7.75
N LEU A 76 -0.54 -18.53 6.58
CA LEU A 76 -1.26 -19.33 5.59
C LEU A 76 -0.42 -20.53 5.15
N PRO A 77 -0.30 -21.58 5.98
CA PRO A 77 0.58 -22.73 5.71
C PRO A 77 0.24 -23.51 4.44
N THR A 78 -0.99 -23.41 3.94
CA THR A 78 -1.51 -24.14 2.79
C THR A 78 -1.45 -23.36 1.48
N VAL A 79 -1.09 -22.07 1.53
CA VAL A 79 -0.99 -21.22 0.34
C VAL A 79 0.30 -21.55 -0.41
N SER A 80 0.16 -21.81 -1.71
CA SER A 80 1.29 -22.15 -2.59
C SER A 80 2.14 -20.95 -3.00
N TYR A 81 1.63 -19.73 -2.80
CA TYR A 81 2.41 -18.51 -3.02
C TYR A 81 3.61 -18.46 -2.07
N HIS A 82 4.76 -18.03 -2.59
CA HIS A 82 6.08 -18.14 -1.97
C HIS A 82 6.05 -17.96 -0.44
N GLY A 83 6.19 -19.05 0.32
CA GLY A 83 6.02 -19.03 1.78
C GLY A 83 6.97 -18.11 2.54
N LYS A 84 8.08 -17.69 1.91
CA LYS A 84 9.02 -16.68 2.45
C LYS A 84 8.61 -15.23 2.18
N SER A 85 7.47 -14.99 1.52
CA SER A 85 6.89 -13.65 1.42
C SER A 85 6.59 -13.14 2.82
N ILE A 86 6.78 -11.85 3.04
CA ILE A 86 6.68 -11.23 4.35
C ILE A 86 5.38 -10.43 4.38
N VAL A 87 4.44 -10.83 5.24
CA VAL A 87 3.16 -10.13 5.39
C VAL A 87 3.39 -8.83 6.16
N ILE A 88 2.92 -7.72 5.58
CA ILE A 88 3.08 -6.37 6.15
C ILE A 88 1.75 -5.65 6.34
N GLY A 89 0.65 -6.15 5.76
CA GLY A 89 -0.66 -5.51 5.83
C GLY A 89 -1.80 -6.40 5.32
N SER A 90 -3.00 -5.84 5.26
CA SER A 90 -4.19 -6.45 4.67
C SER A 90 -5.15 -5.38 4.11
N ASP A 91 -6.19 -5.84 3.41
CA ASP A 91 -7.34 -5.01 2.99
C ASP A 91 -8.50 -5.01 4.02
N GLY A 92 -8.30 -5.66 5.18
CA GLY A 92 -9.30 -5.79 6.22
C GLY A 92 -10.43 -6.81 5.93
N VAL A 93 -10.47 -7.43 4.76
CA VAL A 93 -11.50 -8.40 4.35
C VAL A 93 -10.95 -9.76 3.89
N GLY A 94 -9.65 -9.98 4.03
CA GLY A 94 -9.01 -11.30 3.94
C GLY A 94 -7.82 -11.36 2.98
N SER A 95 -7.57 -10.32 2.19
CA SER A 95 -6.38 -10.25 1.35
C SER A 95 -5.18 -9.76 2.16
N PHE A 96 -3.98 -10.18 1.78
CA PHE A 96 -2.74 -9.81 2.47
C PHE A 96 -1.83 -8.97 1.59
N VAL A 97 -1.27 -7.90 2.15
CA VAL A 97 -0.18 -7.14 1.53
C VAL A 97 1.13 -7.76 1.97
N VAL A 98 1.97 -8.15 1.01
CA VAL A 98 3.23 -8.86 1.25
C VAL A 98 4.41 -8.24 0.50
N LEU A 99 5.61 -8.42 1.04
CA LEU A 99 6.87 -8.23 0.33
C LEU A 99 7.33 -9.57 -0.23
N ASP A 100 7.56 -9.63 -1.54
CA ASP A 100 7.93 -10.87 -2.23
C ASP A 100 9.45 -10.95 -2.47
N PRO A 101 10.20 -11.78 -1.73
CA PRO A 101 11.65 -11.90 -1.90
C PRO A 101 12.07 -12.47 -3.26
N THR A 102 11.16 -13.10 -4.01
CA THR A 102 11.45 -13.62 -5.36
C THR A 102 11.35 -12.54 -6.45
N LYS A 103 10.83 -11.36 -6.09
CA LYS A 103 10.63 -10.20 -6.98
C LYS A 103 11.25 -8.95 -6.39
N GLU A 104 12.46 -9.06 -5.87
CA GLU A 104 13.21 -7.93 -5.30
C GLU A 104 12.42 -7.17 -4.22
N PHE A 105 11.63 -7.90 -3.41
CA PHE A 105 10.77 -7.34 -2.36
C PHE A 105 9.72 -6.35 -2.86
N ALA A 106 9.26 -6.53 -4.11
CA ALA A 106 8.06 -5.86 -4.61
C ALA A 106 6.86 -6.10 -3.68
N VAL A 107 5.99 -5.10 -3.61
CA VAL A 107 4.76 -5.13 -2.84
C VAL A 107 3.68 -5.81 -3.67
N ILE A 108 3.08 -6.86 -3.11
CA ILE A 108 2.06 -7.68 -3.75
C ILE A 108 0.84 -7.75 -2.83
N LEU A 109 -0.37 -7.61 -3.38
CA LEU A 109 -1.61 -7.97 -2.71
C LEU A 109 -1.95 -9.42 -3.08
N LEU A 110 -2.15 -10.28 -2.08
CA LEU A 110 -2.65 -11.63 -2.26
C LEU A 110 -4.16 -11.61 -2.09
N GLU A 111 -4.87 -11.52 -3.22
CA GLU A 111 -6.33 -11.37 -3.29
C GLU A 111 -7.04 -12.66 -2.86
N ASN A 112 -7.83 -12.58 -1.79
CA ASN A 112 -8.49 -13.75 -1.20
C ASN A 112 -9.58 -14.36 -2.11
N ASP A 113 -10.28 -13.54 -2.91
CA ASP A 113 -11.39 -13.98 -3.76
C ASP A 113 -11.00 -15.04 -4.79
N VAL A 114 -9.71 -15.08 -5.17
CA VAL A 114 -9.19 -16.04 -6.15
C VAL A 114 -7.98 -16.79 -5.57
N VAL A 115 -8.15 -17.45 -4.41
CA VAL A 115 -7.15 -18.34 -3.79
C VAL A 115 -5.79 -17.63 -3.63
N TYR A 116 -5.81 -16.44 -3.04
CA TYR A 116 -4.60 -15.63 -2.80
C TYR A 116 -3.81 -15.34 -4.09
N LYS A 117 -4.54 -14.99 -5.16
CA LYS A 117 -3.95 -14.62 -6.44
C LYS A 117 -3.05 -13.40 -6.24
N PRO A 118 -1.79 -13.44 -6.70
CA PRO A 118 -0.88 -12.31 -6.55
C PRO A 118 -1.24 -11.18 -7.52
N ILE A 119 -1.50 -10.01 -6.95
CA ILE A 119 -1.76 -8.75 -7.64
C ILE A 119 -0.61 -7.82 -7.35
N TYR A 120 0.06 -7.36 -8.40
CA TYR A 120 1.15 -6.40 -8.25
C TYR A 120 0.63 -5.08 -7.66
N MET A 121 1.31 -4.53 -6.66
CA MET A 121 1.03 -3.19 -6.15
C MET A 121 2.12 -2.22 -6.58
N ASN A 122 3.36 -2.45 -6.13
CA ASN A 122 4.48 -1.54 -6.38
C ASN A 122 5.82 -2.26 -6.37
N SER A 123 6.83 -1.63 -6.97
CA SER A 123 8.19 -2.18 -7.05
C SER A 123 8.92 -2.21 -5.70
N SER A 124 8.57 -1.32 -4.76
CA SER A 124 9.10 -1.34 -3.39
C SER A 124 8.19 -0.58 -2.42
N LEU A 125 8.53 -0.64 -1.12
CA LEU A 125 7.87 0.15 -0.06
C LEU A 125 7.92 1.67 -0.32
N TRP A 126 9.03 2.20 -0.86
CA TRP A 126 9.14 3.63 -1.17
C TRP A 126 8.18 4.06 -2.28
N GLN A 127 8.05 3.25 -3.34
CA GLN A 127 7.07 3.51 -4.40
C GLN A 127 5.65 3.40 -3.87
N MET A 128 5.34 2.35 -3.10
CA MET A 128 4.03 2.17 -2.47
C MET A 128 3.65 3.38 -1.61
N ALA A 129 4.53 3.80 -0.70
CA ALA A 129 4.28 4.93 0.18
C ALA A 129 4.02 6.24 -0.58
N ARG A 130 4.76 6.48 -1.66
CA ARG A 130 4.52 7.63 -2.54
C ARG A 130 3.18 7.53 -3.26
N CYS A 131 2.85 6.36 -3.83
CA CYS A 131 1.56 6.14 -4.48
C CYS A 131 0.40 6.34 -3.50
N LEU A 132 0.51 5.86 -2.26
CA LEU A 132 -0.49 6.08 -1.21
C LEU A 132 -0.70 7.57 -0.93
N LEU A 133 0.37 8.35 -0.76
CA LEU A 133 0.25 9.80 -0.55
C LEU A 133 -0.43 10.50 -1.73
N THR A 134 0.01 10.19 -2.94
CA THR A 134 -0.55 10.75 -4.17
C THR A 134 -2.04 10.40 -4.29
N TYR A 135 -2.43 9.17 -3.95
CA TYR A 135 -3.81 8.75 -3.96
C TYR A 135 -4.65 9.46 -2.87
N CYS A 136 -4.10 9.67 -1.66
CA CYS A 136 -4.76 10.48 -0.65
C CYS A 136 -5.00 11.93 -1.09
N ASP A 137 -4.08 12.52 -1.85
CA ASP A 137 -4.25 13.87 -2.42
C ASP A 137 -5.30 13.91 -3.52
N PHE A 138 -5.37 12.86 -4.33
CA PHE A 138 -6.44 12.67 -5.29
C PHE A 138 -7.80 12.61 -4.59
N ILE A 139 -7.97 11.79 -3.54
CA ILE A 139 -9.21 11.71 -2.74
C ILE A 139 -9.62 13.09 -2.21
N LYS A 140 -8.69 13.82 -1.58
CA LYS A 140 -8.96 15.17 -1.07
C LYS A 140 -9.41 16.12 -2.18
N THR A 141 -8.81 16.01 -3.36
CA THR A 141 -9.12 16.87 -4.51
C THR A 141 -10.51 16.57 -5.05
N ILE A 142 -10.82 15.29 -5.33
CA ILE A 142 -12.14 14.92 -5.88
C ILE A 142 -13.25 15.16 -4.87
N ASN A 143 -13.04 14.92 -3.56
CA ASN A 143 -14.07 15.19 -2.58
C ASN A 143 -14.37 16.69 -2.47
N ARG A 144 -13.33 17.53 -2.48
CA ARG A 144 -13.48 18.99 -2.46
C ARG A 144 -14.22 19.53 -3.68
N GLU A 145 -13.97 18.98 -4.86
CA GLU A 145 -14.45 19.54 -6.13
C GLU A 145 -15.76 18.90 -6.61
N ASN A 146 -15.99 17.64 -6.27
CA ASN A 146 -17.09 16.84 -6.80
C ASN A 146 -18.10 16.38 -5.72
N GLY A 147 -17.84 16.67 -4.43
CA GLY A 147 -18.70 16.35 -3.29
C GLY A 147 -18.04 15.38 -2.31
N ASP A 148 -18.40 15.46 -1.02
CA ASP A 148 -17.70 14.76 0.07
C ASP A 148 -17.64 13.22 -0.09
N ASP A 149 -18.59 12.64 -0.82
CA ASP A 149 -18.68 11.20 -1.09
C ASP A 149 -18.07 10.79 -2.46
N ALA A 150 -17.47 11.73 -3.21
CA ALA A 150 -16.99 11.48 -4.57
C ALA A 150 -16.03 10.29 -4.68
N TRP A 151 -15.12 10.11 -3.72
CA TRP A 151 -14.26 8.93 -3.68
C TRP A 151 -15.04 7.62 -3.48
N MET A 152 -16.02 7.62 -2.56
CA MET A 152 -16.84 6.44 -2.25
C MET A 152 -17.75 6.04 -3.42
N ASP A 153 -18.21 7.03 -4.18
CA ASP A 153 -19.06 6.86 -5.37
C ASP A 153 -18.23 6.65 -6.65
N TYR A 154 -16.90 6.59 -6.56
CA TYR A 154 -15.98 6.49 -7.69
C TYR A 154 -16.17 7.60 -8.74
N TYR A 155 -16.54 8.80 -8.29
CA TYR A 155 -16.85 9.94 -9.15
C TYR A 155 -15.66 10.91 -9.27
N CYS A 156 -15.12 11.03 -10.49
CA CYS A 156 -14.17 12.06 -10.86
C CYS A 156 -14.35 12.48 -12.33
N ASN A 157 -13.76 13.61 -12.73
CA ASN A 157 -13.73 13.99 -14.13
C ASN A 157 -12.50 13.42 -14.86
N ASN A 158 -12.52 13.48 -16.20
CA ASN A 158 -11.44 12.94 -17.03
C ASN A 158 -10.07 13.58 -16.74
N GLU A 159 -10.02 14.87 -16.42
CA GLU A 159 -8.77 15.57 -16.12
C GLU A 159 -8.17 15.10 -14.79
N GLN A 160 -9.00 14.97 -13.76
CA GLN A 160 -8.61 14.44 -12.45
C GLN A 160 -8.10 13.01 -12.57
N LEU A 161 -8.79 12.15 -13.34
CA LEU A 161 -8.38 10.76 -13.56
C LEU A 161 -7.06 10.66 -14.33
N ALA A 162 -6.90 11.46 -15.39
CA ALA A 162 -5.65 11.53 -16.14
C ALA A 162 -4.50 11.99 -15.24
N SER A 163 -4.74 13.01 -14.41
CA SER A 163 -3.74 13.54 -13.49
C SER A 163 -3.26 12.52 -12.46
N ILE A 164 -4.16 11.75 -11.83
CA ILE A 164 -3.74 10.71 -10.88
C ILE A 164 -3.02 9.56 -11.59
N ASN A 165 -3.48 9.16 -12.78
CA ASN A 165 -2.82 8.12 -13.56
C ASN A 165 -1.38 8.51 -13.92
N GLU A 166 -1.15 9.72 -14.41
CA GLU A 166 0.19 10.23 -14.72
C GLU A 166 1.06 10.35 -13.46
N ALA A 167 0.51 10.82 -12.35
CA ALA A 167 1.25 10.97 -11.10
C ALA A 167 1.70 9.61 -10.53
N LEU A 168 0.84 8.60 -10.54
CA LEU A 168 1.19 7.23 -10.14
C LEU A 168 2.20 6.61 -11.12
N ALA A 169 2.00 6.77 -12.43
CA ALA A 169 2.94 6.27 -13.44
C ALA A 169 4.35 6.87 -13.28
N ALA A 170 4.45 8.14 -12.88
CA ALA A 170 5.73 8.80 -12.64
C ALA A 170 6.47 8.26 -11.38
N ILE A 171 5.75 7.63 -10.46
CA ILE A 171 6.32 6.96 -9.27
C ILE A 171 6.73 5.53 -9.62
N ASP A 172 5.82 4.80 -10.26
CA ASP A 172 5.95 3.40 -10.62
C ASP A 172 5.11 3.09 -11.86
N PRO A 173 5.70 3.11 -13.07
CA PRO A 173 4.94 2.97 -14.32
C PRO A 173 4.13 1.66 -14.38
N THR A 174 4.68 0.59 -13.82
CA THR A 174 4.06 -0.73 -13.88
C THR A 174 2.77 -0.80 -13.07
N CYS A 175 2.64 0.05 -12.04
CA CYS A 175 1.54 0.01 -11.09
C CYS A 175 0.20 0.43 -11.72
N VAL A 176 0.24 1.34 -12.70
CA VAL A 176 -0.96 1.79 -13.43
C VAL A 176 -1.29 0.94 -14.66
N GLU A 177 -0.32 0.18 -15.16
CA GLU A 177 -0.50 -0.73 -16.30
C GLU A 177 -1.16 -2.05 -15.90
N LYS A 178 -0.94 -2.50 -14.65
CA LYS A 178 -1.51 -3.73 -14.10
C LYS A 178 -1.55 -3.71 -12.58
N GLY A 179 -2.41 -4.58 -12.04
CA GLY A 179 -2.46 -4.85 -10.62
C GLY A 179 -3.35 -3.87 -9.86
N PHE A 180 -3.01 -3.62 -8.60
CA PHE A 180 -3.87 -2.97 -7.62
C PHE A 180 -4.26 -1.56 -8.05
N TRP A 181 -3.28 -0.69 -8.32
CA TRP A 181 -3.58 0.70 -8.70
C TRP A 181 -4.33 0.80 -10.02
N LYS A 182 -4.04 -0.07 -10.99
CA LYS A 182 -4.86 -0.14 -12.21
C LYS A 182 -6.31 -0.46 -11.87
N GLN A 183 -6.56 -1.49 -11.05
CA GLN A 183 -7.92 -1.89 -10.65
C GLN A 183 -8.63 -0.75 -9.93
N GLU A 184 -7.96 -0.08 -8.99
CA GLU A 184 -8.49 1.10 -8.30
C GLU A 184 -8.87 2.23 -9.26
N LEU A 185 -8.00 2.55 -10.23
CA LEU A 185 -8.30 3.56 -11.25
C LEU A 185 -9.40 3.13 -12.23
N ASP A 186 -9.52 1.83 -12.51
CA ASP A 186 -10.59 1.30 -13.36
C ASP A 186 -11.97 1.48 -12.73
N LEU A 187 -12.09 1.49 -11.40
CA LEU A 187 -13.35 1.80 -10.71
C LEU A 187 -13.86 3.20 -11.11
N PHE A 188 -12.97 4.20 -11.17
CA PHE A 188 -13.32 5.53 -11.66
C PHE A 188 -13.60 5.54 -13.16
N ARG A 189 -12.78 4.87 -13.97
CA ARG A 189 -12.99 4.78 -15.44
C ARG A 189 -14.37 4.27 -15.80
N ASN A 190 -14.85 3.28 -15.06
CA ASN A 190 -16.15 2.65 -15.31
C ASN A 190 -17.35 3.53 -14.91
N ASN A 191 -17.11 4.61 -14.17
CA ASN A 191 -18.13 5.55 -13.71
C ASN A 191 -18.08 6.93 -14.40
N ILE A 192 -17.13 7.13 -15.33
CA ILE A 192 -17.09 8.32 -16.18
C ILE A 192 -17.92 8.06 -17.44
N ASN A 193 -19.00 8.85 -17.62
CA ASN A 193 -19.82 8.85 -18.83
C ASN A 193 -19.17 9.66 -19.97
#